data_AF-A0A352UJX8-F1
#
_entry.id   AF-A0A352UJX8-F1
#
_cell.length_a   1.000
_cell.length_b   1.000
_cell.length_c   1.000
_cell.angle_alpha   90.00
_cell.angle_beta   90.00
_cell.angle_gamma   90.00
#
_symmetry.space_group_name_H-M   'P 1'
#
loop_
_entity.id
_entity.type
_entity.pdbx_description
1 polymer ?
#
loop_
_entity_poly.entity_id
_entity_poly.type
_entity_poly.pdbx_seq_one_letter_code
_entity_poly.pdbx_strand_id
1 'polypeptide(L)'
;EFLVDHLEEMNFVKDVPLKVGLHSHMTHPKRIEEARAAVTLLSAVPGMECVELATDIRMGISCSPNTQQAAGMDVWEQIVEGELSTAVDEGIDAFATLYHGCQRTICAYEEKFPIEIEHYLSLFARGLGIEHEDLFKKYSLWRDPARVMAEMGACMEASGVRPERAQKLVDLTFPA
;
A
#
# COMPACT_ATOMS: atom_id res chain seq x y z
N GLU A 1 8.16 -13.00 -6.86
CA GLU A 1 8.91 -14.11 -7.47
C GLU A 1 10.41 -13.92 -7.30
N PHE A 2 11.07 -12.97 -7.99
CA PHE A 2 12.52 -12.78 -7.82
C PHE A 2 13.01 -12.71 -6.36
N LEU A 3 12.35 -11.94 -5.50
CA LEU A 3 12.72 -11.86 -4.07
C LEU A 3 12.52 -13.19 -3.34
N VAL A 4 11.49 -13.97 -3.69
CA VAL A 4 11.23 -15.30 -3.13
C VAL A 4 12.35 -16.25 -3.52
N ASP A 5 12.79 -16.21 -4.78
CA ASP A 5 13.86 -17.08 -5.29
C ASP A 5 15.21 -16.84 -4.59
N HIS A 6 15.39 -15.68 -3.95
CA HIS A 6 16.62 -15.29 -3.24
C HIS A 6 16.39 -15.12 -1.73
N LEU A 7 15.27 -15.62 -1.18
CA LEU A 7 14.95 -15.46 0.24
C LEU A 7 16.02 -16.05 1.17
N GLU A 8 16.61 -17.18 0.78
CA GLU A 8 17.67 -17.85 1.57
C GLU A 8 18.96 -17.01 1.67
N GLU A 9 19.15 -16.05 0.76
CA GLU A 9 20.29 -15.13 0.77
C GLU A 9 20.05 -13.92 1.69
N MET A 10 18.84 -13.73 2.19
CA MET A 10 18.45 -12.57 2.97
C MET A 10 18.69 -12.80 4.47
N ASN A 11 19.30 -11.81 5.11
CA ASN A 11 19.56 -11.84 6.54
C ASN A 11 18.55 -10.95 7.28
N PHE A 12 17.51 -11.55 7.83
CA PHE A 12 16.57 -10.85 8.71
C PHE A 12 17.25 -10.55 10.06
N VAL A 13 17.23 -9.27 10.44
CA VAL A 13 17.89 -8.76 11.66
C VAL A 13 16.89 -8.21 12.68
N LYS A 14 15.60 -8.16 12.33
CA LYS A 14 14.52 -7.74 13.23
C LYS A 14 13.40 -8.78 13.25
N ASP A 15 12.84 -8.96 14.44
CA ASP A 15 11.54 -9.61 14.64
C ASP A 15 10.43 -8.59 14.41
N VAL A 16 9.39 -8.98 13.67
CA VAL A 16 8.26 -8.13 13.29
C VAL A 16 6.96 -8.87 13.63
N PRO A 17 6.54 -8.86 14.92
CA PRO A 17 5.40 -9.64 15.40
C PRO A 17 4.07 -8.99 15.00
N LEU A 18 3.73 -9.07 13.71
CA LEU A 18 2.51 -8.51 13.12
C LEU A 18 1.71 -9.60 12.43
N LYS A 19 0.39 -9.56 12.60
CA LYS A 19 -0.58 -10.24 11.74
C LYS A 19 -0.93 -9.32 10.57
N VAL A 20 -0.62 -9.76 9.36
CA VAL A 20 -0.72 -8.98 8.13
C VAL A 20 -1.79 -9.55 7.22
N GLY A 21 -2.72 -8.70 6.81
CA GLY A 21 -3.74 -9.02 5.81
C GLY A 21 -3.33 -8.49 4.45
N LEU A 22 -3.08 -9.37 3.48
CA LEU A 22 -2.64 -8.99 2.14
C LEU A 22 -3.83 -8.71 1.22
N HIS A 23 -3.93 -7.46 0.75
CA HIS A 23 -4.79 -7.08 -0.36
C HIS A 23 -4.11 -7.38 -1.70
N SER A 24 -4.77 -8.20 -2.52
CA SER A 24 -4.28 -8.62 -3.83
C SER A 24 -5.43 -8.69 -4.84
N HIS A 25 -5.13 -8.97 -6.10
CA HIS A 25 -6.15 -9.12 -7.14
C HIS A 25 -6.11 -10.53 -7.69
N MET A 26 -7.27 -11.16 -7.90
CA MET A 26 -7.31 -12.59 -8.25
C MET A 26 -7.94 -12.88 -9.61
N THR A 27 -8.19 -11.84 -10.41
CA THR A 27 -8.88 -11.96 -11.71
C THR A 27 -7.97 -12.39 -12.87
N HIS A 28 -6.66 -12.52 -12.65
CA HIS A 28 -5.69 -12.93 -13.66
C HIS A 28 -4.67 -13.92 -13.08
N PRO A 29 -4.26 -15.00 -13.80
CA PRO A 29 -3.33 -16.00 -13.28
C PRO A 29 -2.05 -15.42 -12.71
N LYS A 30 -1.46 -14.43 -13.41
CA LYS A 30 -0.26 -13.73 -12.92
C LYS A 30 -0.46 -13.05 -11.56
N ARG A 31 -1.65 -12.49 -11.31
CA ARG A 31 -1.94 -11.79 -10.06
C ARG A 31 -2.06 -12.77 -8.89
N ILE A 32 -2.58 -13.97 -9.16
CA ILE A 32 -2.62 -15.09 -8.20
C ILE A 32 -1.19 -15.55 -7.86
N GLU A 33 -0.31 -15.66 -8.85
CA GLU A 33 1.12 -15.99 -8.63
C GLU A 33 1.82 -14.93 -7.78
N GLU A 34 1.60 -13.64 -8.09
CA GLU A 34 2.15 -12.52 -7.34
C GLU A 34 1.65 -12.48 -5.89
N ALA A 35 0.36 -12.73 -5.66
CA ALA A 35 -0.23 -12.81 -4.32
C ALA A 35 0.43 -13.91 -3.48
N ARG A 36 0.55 -15.13 -4.03
CA ARG A 36 1.23 -16.26 -3.35
C ARG A 36 2.68 -15.96 -3.04
N ALA A 37 3.40 -15.32 -3.98
CA ALA A 37 4.77 -14.91 -3.76
C ALA A 37 4.88 -13.86 -2.64
N ALA A 38 3.95 -12.90 -2.57
CA ALA A 38 3.92 -11.90 -1.52
C ALA A 38 3.61 -12.51 -0.13
N VAL A 39 2.65 -13.43 -0.03
CA VAL A 39 2.39 -14.17 1.21
C VAL A 39 3.64 -14.95 1.64
N THR A 40 4.29 -15.64 0.70
CA THR A 40 5.54 -16.37 0.99
C THR A 40 6.63 -15.44 1.53
N LEU A 41 6.76 -14.26 0.91
CA LEU A 41 7.77 -13.26 1.27
C LEU A 41 7.52 -12.67 2.66
N LEU A 42 6.28 -12.26 2.96
CA LEU A 42 5.90 -11.69 4.25
C LEU A 42 6.00 -12.72 5.38
N SER A 43 5.54 -13.95 5.15
CA SER A 43 5.63 -15.05 6.13
C SER A 43 7.07 -15.53 6.39
N ALA A 44 8.04 -15.12 5.58
CA ALA A 44 9.46 -15.38 5.84
C ALA A 44 10.08 -14.40 6.86
N VAL A 45 9.43 -13.26 7.11
CA VAL A 45 9.89 -12.30 8.11
C VAL A 45 9.67 -12.89 9.51
N PRO A 46 10.70 -12.95 10.38
CA PRO A 46 10.55 -13.47 11.73
C PRO A 46 9.43 -12.74 12.50
N GLY A 47 8.55 -13.52 13.13
CA GLY A 47 7.42 -13.01 13.92
C GLY A 47 6.17 -12.65 13.12
N MET A 48 6.26 -12.53 11.79
CA MET A 48 5.14 -12.09 10.96
C MET A 48 4.23 -13.26 10.55
N GLU A 49 2.93 -13.07 10.72
CA GLU A 49 1.89 -13.95 10.15
C GLU A 49 1.23 -13.22 8.98
N CYS A 50 1.28 -13.77 7.77
CA CYS A 50 0.58 -13.18 6.63
C CYS A 50 -0.60 -14.06 6.18
N VAL A 51 -1.78 -13.46 6.07
CA VAL A 51 -2.98 -14.05 5.51
C VAL A 51 -3.41 -13.30 4.25
N GLU A 52 -3.88 -14.01 3.23
CA GLU A 52 -4.46 -13.39 2.05
C GLU A 52 -5.90 -12.96 2.37
N LEU A 53 -6.23 -11.70 2.11
CA LEU A 53 -7.61 -11.22 2.21
C LEU A 53 -8.34 -11.48 0.89
N ALA A 54 -9.58 -11.92 0.99
CA ALA A 54 -10.41 -12.14 -0.19
C ALA A 54 -10.79 -10.80 -0.81
N THR A 55 -10.32 -10.54 -2.03
CA THR A 55 -10.64 -9.31 -2.77
C THR A 55 -11.74 -9.53 -3.81
N ASP A 56 -12.67 -8.59 -3.89
CA ASP A 56 -13.80 -8.65 -4.82
C ASP A 56 -13.32 -8.60 -6.29
N ILE A 57 -13.86 -9.50 -7.13
CA ILE A 57 -13.51 -9.60 -8.54
C ILE A 57 -13.77 -8.31 -9.33
N ARG A 58 -14.67 -7.44 -8.86
CA ARG A 58 -14.97 -6.13 -9.48
C ARG A 58 -13.79 -5.17 -9.38
N MET A 59 -12.81 -5.43 -8.50
CA MET A 59 -11.56 -4.67 -8.44
C MET A 59 -10.57 -5.02 -9.57
N GLY A 60 -10.92 -5.96 -10.44
CA GLY A 60 -10.15 -6.25 -11.65
C GLY A 60 -8.73 -6.72 -11.34
N ILE A 61 -7.75 -6.23 -12.10
CA ILE A 61 -6.34 -6.60 -11.98
C ILE A 61 -5.49 -5.57 -11.20
N SER A 62 -6.06 -4.44 -10.82
CA SER A 62 -5.40 -3.35 -10.10
C SER A 62 -6.41 -2.31 -9.63
N CYS A 63 -6.22 -1.73 -8.45
CA CYS A 63 -6.83 -0.45 -8.09
C CYS A 63 -6.30 0.65 -9.00
N SER A 64 -7.18 1.22 -9.83
CA SER A 64 -6.85 2.29 -10.77
C SER A 64 -8.09 3.18 -11.00
N PRO A 65 -7.94 4.42 -11.47
CA PRO A 65 -9.08 5.27 -11.83
C PRO A 65 -10.05 4.61 -12.81
N ASN A 66 -9.53 3.82 -13.77
CA ASN A 66 -10.36 3.10 -14.73
C ASN A 66 -11.18 1.98 -14.04
N THR A 67 -10.57 1.26 -13.10
CA THR A 67 -11.25 0.23 -12.31
C THR A 67 -12.34 0.85 -11.43
N GLN A 68 -12.01 1.96 -10.76
CA GLN A 68 -12.95 2.70 -9.93
C GLN A 68 -14.15 3.19 -10.75
N GLN A 69 -13.89 3.75 -11.94
CA GLN A 69 -14.94 4.18 -12.86
C GLN A 69 -15.79 3.01 -13.35
N ALA A 70 -15.18 1.87 -13.67
CA ALA A 70 -15.89 0.69 -14.16
C ALA A 70 -16.77 0.03 -13.08
N ALA A 71 -16.30 0.00 -11.83
CA ALA A 71 -17.07 -0.50 -10.69
C ALA A 71 -18.16 0.50 -10.24
N GLY A 72 -17.93 1.79 -10.45
CA GLY A 72 -18.64 2.88 -9.79
C GLY A 72 -17.98 3.21 -8.44
N MET A 73 -17.76 4.51 -8.19
CA MET A 73 -17.03 4.97 -6.98
C MET A 73 -17.64 4.43 -5.69
N ASP A 74 -18.96 4.59 -5.49
CA ASP A 74 -19.64 4.12 -4.28
C ASP A 74 -19.46 2.61 -4.05
N VAL A 75 -19.48 1.81 -5.13
CA VAL A 75 -19.29 0.35 -5.05
C VAL A 75 -17.84 0.03 -4.73
N TRP A 76 -16.89 0.73 -5.34
CA TRP A 76 -15.47 0.55 -5.07
C TRP A 76 -15.13 0.89 -3.62
N GLU A 77 -15.67 2.00 -3.09
CA GLU A 77 -15.49 2.42 -1.70
C GLU A 77 -16.10 1.41 -0.74
N GLN A 78 -17.32 0.90 -1.01
CA GLN A 78 -17.94 -0.14 -0.20
C GLN A 78 -17.12 -1.43 -0.12
N ILE A 79 -16.48 -1.83 -1.23
CA ILE A 79 -15.60 -3.00 -1.25
C ILE A 79 -14.38 -2.75 -0.36
N VAL A 80 -13.69 -1.61 -0.52
CA VAL A 80 -12.50 -1.28 0.27
C VAL A 80 -12.82 -1.16 1.76
N GLU A 81 -13.90 -0.44 2.11
CA GLU A 81 -14.33 -0.30 3.50
C GLU A 81 -14.74 -1.64 4.11
N GLY A 82 -15.35 -2.54 3.32
CA GLY A 82 -15.67 -3.90 3.75
C GLY A 82 -14.43 -4.76 4.01
N GLU A 83 -13.42 -4.69 3.14
CA GLU A 83 -12.14 -5.40 3.34
C GLU A 83 -11.41 -4.89 4.59
N LEU A 84 -11.35 -3.56 4.79
CA LEU A 84 -10.72 -2.96 5.96
C LEU A 84 -11.48 -3.28 7.25
N SER A 85 -12.82 -3.24 7.24
CA SER A 85 -13.63 -3.64 8.38
C SER A 85 -13.37 -5.10 8.75
N THR A 86 -13.33 -5.99 7.76
CA THR A 86 -13.03 -7.41 7.99
C THR A 86 -11.65 -7.59 8.58
N ALA A 87 -10.64 -6.89 8.06
CA ALA A 87 -9.28 -6.96 8.60
C ALA A 87 -9.22 -6.50 10.07
N VAL A 88 -9.90 -5.41 10.41
CA VAL A 88 -10.00 -4.93 11.80
C VAL A 88 -10.70 -5.96 12.69
N ASP A 89 -11.83 -6.52 12.24
CA ASP A 89 -12.60 -7.51 12.99
C ASP A 89 -11.81 -8.82 13.22
N GLU A 90 -10.94 -9.19 12.27
CA GLU A 90 -10.06 -10.36 12.37
C GLU A 90 -8.76 -10.10 13.16
N GLY A 91 -8.58 -8.88 13.69
CA GLY A 91 -7.40 -8.49 14.46
C GLY A 91 -6.12 -8.47 13.62
N ILE A 92 -6.21 -8.05 12.35
CA ILE A 92 -5.05 -7.76 11.51
C ILE A 92 -4.40 -6.47 12.03
N ASP A 93 -3.09 -6.52 12.28
CA ASP A 93 -2.31 -5.36 12.72
C ASP A 93 -1.98 -4.42 11.55
N ALA A 94 -1.70 -4.98 10.37
CA ALA A 94 -1.38 -4.22 9.17
C ALA A 94 -2.04 -4.79 7.90
N PHE A 95 -2.69 -3.92 7.14
CA PHE A 95 -3.24 -4.18 5.81
C PHE A 95 -2.17 -3.94 4.75
N ALA A 96 -1.60 -5.01 4.21
CA ALA A 96 -0.56 -4.94 3.20
C ALA A 96 -1.14 -4.77 1.80
N THR A 97 -0.81 -3.69 1.10
CA THR A 97 -1.13 -3.55 -0.32
C THR A 97 0.00 -4.12 -1.19
N LEU A 98 -0.36 -4.94 -2.18
CA LEU A 98 0.63 -5.56 -3.07
C LEU A 98 1.10 -4.63 -4.21
N TYR A 99 0.21 -3.75 -4.69
CA TYR A 99 0.47 -2.88 -5.84
C TYR A 99 0.45 -1.41 -5.43
N HIS A 100 1.33 -0.60 -6.03
CA HIS A 100 1.34 0.85 -5.79
C HIS A 100 0.01 1.54 -6.12
N GLY A 101 -0.74 1.04 -7.10
CA GLY A 101 -2.09 1.54 -7.38
C GLY A 101 -3.02 1.36 -6.18
N CYS A 102 -2.98 0.19 -5.53
CA CYS A 102 -3.72 -0.09 -4.31
C CYS A 102 -3.25 0.81 -3.16
N GLN A 103 -1.93 0.88 -2.91
CA GLN A 103 -1.39 1.73 -1.85
C GLN A 103 -1.86 3.18 -1.98
N ARG A 104 -1.71 3.78 -3.16
CA ARG A 104 -2.07 5.18 -3.40
C ARG A 104 -3.57 5.47 -3.24
N THR A 105 -4.41 4.45 -3.43
CA THR A 105 -5.86 4.63 -3.38
C THR A 105 -6.44 4.29 -2.00
N ILE A 106 -5.77 3.42 -1.25
CA ILE A 106 -6.30 2.85 0.00
C ILE A 106 -5.61 3.43 1.24
N CYS A 107 -4.35 3.90 1.18
CA CYS A 107 -3.60 4.31 2.37
C CYS A 107 -4.25 5.46 3.18
N ALA A 108 -5.00 6.36 2.55
CA ALA A 108 -5.70 7.44 3.25
C ALA A 108 -6.86 6.93 4.13
N TYR A 109 -7.31 5.67 3.96
CA TYR A 109 -8.35 5.09 4.79
C TYR A 109 -7.92 4.85 6.25
N GLU A 110 -6.63 4.99 6.58
CA GLU A 110 -6.17 5.03 7.98
C GLU A 110 -6.85 6.14 8.80
N GLU A 111 -7.33 7.22 8.15
CA GLU A 111 -8.11 8.25 8.85
C GLU A 111 -9.46 7.72 9.38
N LYS A 112 -9.97 6.64 8.77
CA LYS A 112 -11.30 6.06 9.06
C LYS A 112 -11.23 4.73 9.81
N PHE A 113 -10.12 3.99 9.68
CA PHE A 113 -9.98 2.64 10.22
C PHE A 113 -8.77 2.55 11.16
N PRO A 114 -8.89 1.88 12.32
CA PRO A 114 -7.80 1.73 13.28
C PRO A 114 -6.86 0.58 12.86
N ILE A 115 -6.27 0.68 11.67
CA ILE A 115 -5.35 -0.31 11.09
C ILE A 115 -4.26 0.40 10.29
N GLU A 116 -3.02 -0.09 10.35
CA GLU A 116 -1.94 0.41 9.49
C GLU A 116 -2.11 -0.14 8.07
N ILE A 117 -1.96 0.70 7.06
CA ILE A 117 -2.03 0.40 5.64
C ILE A 117 -0.66 0.71 5.03
N GLU A 118 0.08 -0.35 4.69
CA GLU A 118 1.45 -0.26 4.20
C GLU A 118 1.62 -1.06 2.91
N HIS A 119 2.55 -0.63 2.06
CA HIS A 119 2.96 -1.46 0.94
C HIS A 119 3.74 -2.68 1.46
N TYR A 120 3.49 -3.87 0.88
CA TYR A 120 4.09 -5.13 1.38
C TYR A 120 5.63 -5.08 1.49
N LEU A 121 6.30 -4.34 0.59
CA LEU A 121 7.76 -4.18 0.65
C LEU A 121 8.24 -3.43 1.90
N SER A 122 7.47 -2.49 2.44
CA SER A 122 7.86 -1.79 3.67
C SER A 122 7.84 -2.74 4.87
N LEU A 123 6.79 -3.55 4.97
CA LEU A 123 6.65 -4.59 6.00
C LEU A 123 7.77 -5.64 5.88
N PHE A 124 8.06 -6.07 4.65
CA PHE A 124 9.15 -7.01 4.38
C PHE A 124 10.52 -6.43 4.75
N ALA A 125 10.81 -5.20 4.31
CA ALA A 125 12.06 -4.51 4.55
C ALA A 125 12.33 -4.27 6.05
N ARG A 126 11.27 -4.10 6.85
CA ARG A 126 11.36 -3.99 8.31
C ARG A 126 12.10 -5.18 8.93
N GLY A 127 11.83 -6.40 8.47
CA GLY A 127 12.55 -7.61 8.91
C GLY A 127 14.06 -7.57 8.60
N LEU A 128 14.42 -6.93 7.48
CA LEU A 128 15.82 -6.70 7.07
C LEU A 128 16.46 -5.51 7.80
N GLY A 129 15.74 -4.89 8.74
CA GLY A 129 16.21 -3.73 9.49
C GLY A 129 16.16 -2.41 8.70
N ILE A 130 15.46 -2.39 7.57
CA ILE A 130 15.33 -1.23 6.70
C ILE A 130 13.97 -0.58 6.98
N GLU A 131 13.99 0.70 7.33
CA GLU A 131 12.77 1.52 7.45
C GLU A 131 12.78 2.58 6.34
N HIS A 132 11.62 2.80 5.73
CA HIS A 132 11.40 3.88 4.78
C HIS A 132 10.03 4.48 5.01
N GLU A 133 9.97 5.81 5.16
CA GLU A 133 8.70 6.52 5.30
C GLU A 133 7.96 6.53 3.95
N ASP A 134 6.71 6.06 3.93
CA ASP A 134 5.84 6.22 2.77
C ASP A 134 5.40 7.70 2.66
N LEU A 135 6.20 8.48 1.93
CA LEU A 135 5.91 9.90 1.69
C LEU A 135 4.58 10.12 0.98
N PHE A 136 4.14 9.17 0.13
CA PHE A 136 2.85 9.31 -0.52
C PHE A 136 1.73 9.22 0.52
N LYS A 137 1.74 8.18 1.38
CA LYS A 137 0.79 8.03 2.48
C LYS A 137 0.81 9.26 3.41
N LYS A 138 1.99 9.69 3.84
CA LYS A 138 2.18 10.90 4.67
C LYS A 138 1.50 12.13 4.06
N TYR A 139 1.73 12.38 2.77
CA TYR A 139 1.16 13.54 2.07
C TYR A 139 -0.35 13.40 1.86
N SER A 140 -0.84 12.19 1.58
CA SER A 140 -2.27 11.90 1.50
C SER A 140 -2.98 12.18 2.82
N LEU A 141 -2.41 11.76 3.95
CA LEU A 141 -2.98 11.99 5.28
C LEU A 141 -2.87 13.45 5.75
N TRP A 142 -1.92 14.23 5.22
CA TRP A 142 -1.84 15.66 5.55
C TRP A 142 -3.00 16.48 5.00
N ARG A 143 -3.52 16.10 3.82
CA ARG A 143 -4.55 16.88 3.09
C ARG A 143 -4.19 18.36 3.03
N ASP A 144 -2.92 18.65 2.79
CA ASP A 144 -2.38 20.00 2.79
C ASP A 144 -1.38 20.17 1.63
N PRO A 145 -1.88 20.54 0.44
CA PRO A 145 -1.04 20.80 -0.73
C PRO A 145 0.10 21.78 -0.47
N ALA A 146 -0.14 22.81 0.35
CA ALA A 146 0.85 23.84 0.64
C ALA A 146 2.00 23.27 1.49
N ARG A 147 1.66 22.46 2.49
CA ARG A 147 2.64 21.75 3.32
C ARG A 147 3.43 20.73 2.51
N VAL A 148 2.79 19.99 1.60
CA VAL A 148 3.47 19.05 0.69
C VAL A 148 4.47 19.79 -0.20
N MET A 149 4.07 20.91 -0.79
CA MET A 149 4.95 21.74 -1.63
C MET A 149 6.15 22.30 -0.86
N ALA A 150 5.94 22.70 0.41
CA ALA A 150 7.01 23.16 1.28
C ALA A 150 8.01 22.03 1.59
N GLU A 151 7.53 20.84 1.95
CA GLU A 151 8.37 19.67 2.26
C GLU A 151 9.19 19.23 1.03
N MET A 152 8.58 19.24 -0.16
CA MET A 152 9.23 18.80 -1.39
C MET A 152 10.26 19.81 -1.95
N GLY A 153 10.37 21.01 -1.39
CA GLY A 153 11.13 22.13 -1.95
C GLY A 153 12.57 21.78 -2.36
N ALA A 154 13.34 21.16 -1.45
CA ALA A 154 14.74 20.81 -1.72
C ALA A 154 14.88 19.74 -2.83
N CYS A 155 14.00 18.73 -2.84
CA CYS A 155 14.00 17.69 -3.87
C CYS A 155 13.58 18.25 -5.24
N MET A 156 12.59 19.14 -5.23
CA MET A 156 12.09 19.83 -6.42
C MET A 156 13.19 20.70 -7.06
N GLU A 157 13.90 21.50 -6.25
CA GLU A 157 15.02 22.32 -6.68
C GLU A 157 16.16 21.46 -7.26
N ALA A 158 16.59 20.44 -6.51
CA ALA A 158 17.66 19.53 -6.94
C ALA A 158 17.32 18.79 -8.26
N SER A 159 16.03 18.54 -8.50
CA SER A 159 15.55 17.83 -9.70
C SER A 159 15.20 18.78 -10.86
N GLY A 160 15.36 20.10 -10.71
CA GLY A 160 15.02 21.08 -11.74
C GLY A 160 13.52 21.12 -12.08
N VAL A 161 12.66 20.73 -11.14
CA VAL A 161 11.21 20.71 -11.34
C VAL A 161 10.66 22.12 -11.14
N ARG A 162 9.88 22.60 -12.12
CA ARG A 162 9.23 23.92 -12.04
C ARG A 162 8.14 23.93 -10.96
N PRO A 163 8.16 24.86 -10.00
CA PRO A 163 7.17 24.93 -8.91
C PRO A 163 5.72 24.97 -9.40
N GLU A 164 5.41 25.71 -10.46
CA GLU A 164 4.03 25.83 -10.96
C GLU A 164 3.52 24.52 -11.57
N ARG A 165 4.42 23.68 -12.08
CA ARG A 165 4.08 22.35 -12.61
C ARG A 165 3.88 21.35 -11.47
N ALA A 166 4.72 21.42 -10.44
CA ALA A 166 4.59 20.59 -9.24
C ALA A 166 3.28 20.91 -8.51
N GLN A 167 2.97 22.19 -8.31
CA GLN A 167 1.75 22.63 -7.61
C GLN A 167 0.49 22.00 -8.20
N LYS A 168 0.32 22.06 -9.53
CA LYS A 168 -0.85 21.47 -10.20
C LYS A 168 -1.01 19.97 -9.95
N LEU A 169 0.11 19.24 -9.88
CA LEU A 169 0.08 17.81 -9.60
C LEU A 169 -0.20 17.54 -8.12
N VAL A 170 0.39 18.33 -7.22
CA VAL A 170 0.16 18.22 -5.77
C VAL A 170 -1.30 18.52 -5.42
N ASP A 171 -1.87 19.60 -5.96
CA ASP A 171 -3.29 19.95 -5.75
C ASP A 171 -4.24 18.83 -6.21
N LEU A 172 -3.90 18.16 -7.32
CA LEU A 172 -4.69 17.04 -7.84
C LEU A 172 -4.52 15.76 -7.00
N THR A 173 -3.33 15.51 -6.47
CA THR A 173 -2.97 14.24 -5.83
C THR A 173 -3.28 14.23 -4.34
N PHE A 174 -3.13 15.37 -3.67
CA PHE A 174 -3.24 15.51 -2.21
C PHE A 174 -4.22 16.65 -1.86
N PRO A 175 -5.49 16.58 -2.30
CA PRO A 175 -6.44 17.65 -2.09
C PRO A 175 -6.73 17.88 -0.60
N ALA A 176 -7.12 19.12 -0.28
CA ALA A 176 -7.55 19.53 1.06
C ALA A 176 -8.80 18.78 1.58
#